data_AF-A0A177X0F8-F1
#
_entry.id   AF-A0A177X0F8-F1
#
_cell.length_a   1.000
_cell.length_b   1.000
_cell.length_c   1.000
_cell.angle_alpha   90.00
_cell.angle_beta   90.00
_cell.angle_gamma   90.00
#
_symmetry.space_group_name_H-M   'P 1'
#
loop_
_entity.id
_entity.type
_entity.pdbx_description
1 polymer ?
#
loop_
_entity_poly.entity_id
_entity_poly.type
_entity_poly.pdbx_seq_one_letter_code
_entity_poly.pdbx_strand_id
1 'polypeptide(L)'
;MTSPMTSPKKPSFLLPTHRQSASLQCPDCTHSQYGTSASQRCTSHEHSHEHRFYPSYWLHLRSQCTLKTVGSVAQTGIKAIPAVCLAVMLNLLDAMSYGIIVFPASSTYVPDSAVQSGISMFFASTIISQLIFTCGGSAFKGAVGSMMIEVMPFLHIMCETIVKEMSGSSTHDITATIMTSYAMSTLLTGIVFLILGIFKLGSLIQFFPRHILIGCIGGIGLFLIFTGIEVTSDIKQEFTLSYLYRIFELSAFKLWGTSLAIALLLKTIQQHVNYNLLIPIFYTCVPIVFYTITFAMGLSIETLRAEHWLFDLPNSSEMPYWTYFTYFDFGVVNWRAVACKSISCDF
;
A
#
# COMPACT_ATOMS: atom_id res chain seq x y z
N MET A 1 -16.93 -66.75 -32.58
CA MET A 1 -17.69 -67.29 -33.73
C MET A 1 -19.15 -66.96 -33.54
N THR A 2 -19.69 -65.95 -34.24
CA THR A 2 -21.08 -65.79 -34.72
C THR A 2 -21.29 -64.37 -35.24
N SER A 3 -21.25 -64.23 -36.57
CA SER A 3 -21.82 -63.10 -37.34
C SER A 3 -23.35 -63.31 -37.50
N PRO A 4 -24.18 -62.45 -38.16
CA PRO A 4 -23.79 -61.35 -39.06
C PRO A 4 -24.65 -60.06 -39.08
N MET A 5 -24.08 -59.04 -39.74
CA MET A 5 -24.68 -58.07 -40.68
C MET A 5 -26.16 -57.64 -40.56
N THR A 6 -26.40 -56.31 -40.61
CA THR A 6 -26.95 -55.67 -41.83
C THR A 6 -26.83 -54.14 -41.82
N SER A 7 -26.63 -53.60 -43.03
CA SER A 7 -26.61 -52.19 -43.48
C SER A 7 -27.16 -52.28 -44.92
N PRO A 8 -27.94 -51.32 -45.51
CA PRO A 8 -27.65 -49.88 -45.49
C PRO A 8 -28.85 -48.89 -45.59
N LYS A 9 -28.56 -47.57 -45.53
CA LYS A 9 -29.10 -46.50 -46.42
C LYS A 9 -28.47 -45.12 -46.13
N LYS A 10 -28.07 -44.40 -47.19
CA LYS A 10 -27.81 -42.94 -47.27
C LYS A 10 -29.10 -42.25 -47.81
N PRO A 11 -29.26 -40.90 -47.87
CA PRO A 11 -28.38 -39.77 -47.53
C PRO A 11 -28.70 -39.20 -46.12
N SER A 12 -28.49 -37.93 -45.69
CA SER A 12 -28.09 -36.66 -46.33
C SER A 12 -27.30 -35.70 -45.39
N PHE A 13 -27.21 -34.42 -45.75
CA PHE A 13 -26.46 -33.32 -45.12
C PHE A 13 -27.41 -32.35 -44.40
N LEU A 14 -27.07 -31.89 -43.18
CA LEU A 14 -27.32 -30.53 -42.65
C LEU A 14 -26.88 -30.43 -41.16
N LEU A 15 -26.15 -29.36 -40.82
CA LEU A 15 -25.72 -29.01 -39.45
C LEU A 15 -26.84 -28.25 -38.70
N PRO A 16 -27.11 -28.57 -37.42
CA PRO A 16 -27.86 -27.69 -36.53
C PRO A 16 -26.92 -26.91 -35.60
N THR A 17 -26.97 -25.59 -35.69
CA THR A 17 -26.52 -24.65 -34.65
C THR A 17 -27.55 -24.57 -33.51
N HIS A 18 -27.19 -23.87 -32.41
CA HIS A 18 -27.98 -23.67 -31.19
C HIS A 18 -28.25 -24.92 -30.32
N ARG A 19 -27.60 -24.96 -29.15
CA ARG A 19 -28.07 -25.76 -28.01
C ARG A 19 -28.73 -24.83 -27.00
N GLN A 20 -30.01 -25.07 -26.70
CA GLN A 20 -30.76 -24.33 -25.70
C GLN A 20 -30.29 -24.67 -24.28
N SER A 21 -30.52 -23.73 -23.36
CA SER A 21 -30.27 -23.84 -21.93
C SER A 21 -31.04 -25.00 -21.29
N ALA A 22 -30.33 -25.91 -20.62
CA ALA A 22 -30.93 -26.95 -19.77
C ALA A 22 -30.66 -26.63 -18.29
N SER A 23 -31.72 -26.64 -17.49
CA SER A 23 -31.67 -26.51 -16.04
C SER A 23 -31.10 -27.76 -15.38
N LEU A 24 -30.18 -27.60 -14.44
CA LEU A 24 -29.71 -28.66 -13.54
C LEU A 24 -29.92 -28.18 -12.10
N GLN A 25 -30.85 -28.82 -11.38
CA GLN A 25 -30.97 -28.70 -9.93
C GLN A 25 -29.76 -29.34 -9.24
N CYS A 26 -29.23 -28.68 -8.22
CA CYS A 26 -28.35 -29.30 -7.22
C CYS A 26 -29.20 -29.77 -6.03
N PRO A 27 -29.07 -31.04 -5.59
CA PRO A 27 -29.73 -31.53 -4.39
C PRO A 27 -28.92 -31.24 -3.12
N ASP A 28 -29.65 -31.02 -2.02
CA ASP A 28 -29.32 -31.26 -0.62
C ASP A 28 -27.93 -30.89 -0.07
N CYS A 29 -27.91 -29.80 0.71
CA CYS A 29 -27.05 -29.67 1.89
C CYS A 29 -27.95 -29.38 3.10
N THR A 30 -28.01 -30.33 4.04
CA THR A 30 -28.96 -30.35 5.16
C THR A 30 -28.31 -29.96 6.50
N HIS A 31 -29.07 -29.23 7.34
CA HIS A 31 -28.84 -29.00 8.79
C HIS A 31 -27.57 -28.19 9.23
N SER A 32 -27.57 -27.42 10.33
CA SER A 32 -28.67 -26.89 11.17
C SER A 32 -28.19 -25.69 12.02
N GLN A 33 -29.08 -24.71 12.23
CA GLN A 33 -29.23 -23.85 13.43
C GLN A 33 -28.00 -23.26 14.16
N TYR A 34 -27.89 -21.92 14.14
CA TYR A 34 -28.12 -21.09 15.34
C TYR A 34 -28.46 -19.64 14.94
N GLY A 35 -29.46 -19.01 15.60
CA GLY A 35 -29.65 -17.55 15.60
C GLY A 35 -30.49 -16.92 14.48
N THR A 36 -31.81 -16.88 14.65
CA THR A 36 -32.73 -16.03 13.85
C THR A 36 -32.65 -14.55 14.22
N SER A 37 -32.58 -13.65 13.24
CA SER A 37 -33.68 -12.72 12.91
C SER A 37 -33.35 -11.77 11.73
N ALA A 38 -34.40 -11.18 11.15
CA ALA A 38 -34.39 -10.19 10.05
C ALA A 38 -33.97 -10.68 8.64
N SER A 39 -34.97 -11.16 7.89
CA SER A 39 -34.93 -11.31 6.44
C SER A 39 -34.62 -9.97 5.74
N GLN A 40 -33.53 -9.89 4.97
CA GLN A 40 -33.37 -8.85 3.95
C GLN A 40 -32.93 -9.47 2.61
N ARG A 41 -33.83 -9.35 1.62
CA ARG A 41 -33.76 -9.97 0.30
C ARG A 41 -32.72 -9.24 -0.58
N CYS A 42 -31.47 -9.69 -0.58
CA CYS A 42 -30.45 -9.24 -1.52
C CYS A 42 -30.50 -10.05 -2.83
N THR A 43 -31.30 -9.60 -3.78
CA THR A 43 -31.20 -10.01 -5.19
C THR A 43 -30.09 -9.22 -5.89
N SER A 44 -28.84 -9.64 -5.72
CA SER A 44 -27.71 -9.14 -6.52
C SER A 44 -27.36 -10.17 -7.59
N HIS A 45 -27.85 -9.95 -8.82
CA HIS A 45 -27.34 -10.62 -10.02
C HIS A 45 -25.90 -10.14 -10.27
N GLU A 46 -24.90 -10.80 -9.67
CA GLU A 46 -23.51 -10.64 -10.09
C GLU A 46 -23.32 -11.32 -11.44
N HIS A 47 -23.44 -10.53 -12.51
CA HIS A 47 -22.94 -10.91 -13.82
C HIS A 47 -21.41 -10.98 -13.77
N SER A 48 -20.88 -12.21 -13.66
CA SER A 48 -19.46 -12.51 -13.86
C SER A 48 -19.02 -12.16 -15.28
N HIS A 49 -18.63 -10.90 -15.49
CA HIS A 49 -17.99 -10.47 -16.73
C HIS A 49 -16.50 -10.84 -16.68
N GLU A 50 -16.07 -11.75 -17.55
CA GLU A 50 -14.65 -11.96 -17.82
C GLU A 50 -13.98 -10.64 -18.21
N HIS A 51 -13.10 -10.13 -17.37
CA HIS A 51 -12.29 -8.94 -17.67
C HIS A 51 -11.20 -9.27 -18.69
N ARG A 52 -11.61 -9.38 -19.96
CA ARG A 52 -10.71 -9.56 -21.10
C ARG A 52 -9.95 -8.26 -21.35
N PHE A 53 -8.63 -8.32 -21.21
CA PHE A 53 -7.72 -7.18 -21.45
C PHE A 53 -7.74 -6.80 -22.93
N TYR A 54 -8.38 -5.67 -23.27
CA TYR A 54 -8.50 -5.16 -24.64
C TYR A 54 -7.54 -3.97 -24.86
N PRO A 55 -6.42 -4.15 -25.59
CA PRO A 55 -5.54 -3.02 -25.94
C PRO A 55 -6.19 -2.03 -26.94
N SER A 56 -7.39 -2.32 -27.44
CA SER A 56 -8.13 -1.48 -28.39
C SER A 56 -8.81 -0.24 -27.78
N TYR A 57 -8.81 -0.07 -26.45
CA TYR A 57 -9.44 1.09 -25.79
C TYR A 57 -8.86 2.42 -26.29
N TRP A 58 -7.54 2.50 -26.45
CA TRP A 58 -6.82 3.67 -26.97
C TRP A 58 -7.19 4.05 -28.41
N LEU A 59 -7.49 3.05 -29.26
CA LEU A 59 -7.87 3.27 -30.66
C LEU A 59 -9.33 3.73 -30.79
N HIS A 60 -10.21 3.35 -29.86
CA HIS A 60 -11.61 3.78 -29.86
C HIS A 60 -11.83 5.19 -29.29
N LEU A 61 -10.99 5.66 -28.35
CA LEU A 61 -11.08 7.03 -27.84
C LEU A 61 -10.94 8.10 -28.94
N ARG A 62 -10.24 7.80 -30.04
CA ARG A 62 -9.93 8.78 -31.10
C ARG A 62 -11.12 9.10 -32.03
N SER A 63 -12.21 8.31 -32.03
CA SER A 63 -13.30 8.47 -33.00
C SER A 63 -14.63 9.03 -32.46
N GLN A 64 -14.76 9.25 -31.14
CA GLN A 64 -16.03 9.67 -30.49
C GLN A 64 -15.85 10.80 -29.45
N CYS A 65 -15.00 11.79 -29.75
CA CYS A 65 -14.95 13.07 -29.02
C CYS A 65 -16.16 13.97 -29.36
N THR A 66 -17.37 13.47 -29.11
CA THR A 66 -18.62 14.22 -29.23
C THR A 66 -18.81 15.10 -28.00
N LEU A 67 -19.39 16.30 -28.15
CA LEU A 67 -19.71 17.21 -27.03
C LEU A 67 -20.49 16.54 -25.89
N LYS A 68 -21.36 15.56 -26.21
CA LYS A 68 -22.09 14.74 -25.22
C LYS A 68 -21.17 13.84 -24.37
N THR A 69 -20.10 13.31 -24.95
CA THR A 69 -19.07 12.53 -24.26
C THR A 69 -18.28 13.39 -23.28
N VAL A 70 -17.94 14.63 -23.67
CA VAL A 70 -17.27 15.59 -22.78
C VAL A 70 -18.15 15.95 -21.58
N GLY A 71 -19.44 16.19 -21.82
CA GLY A 71 -20.42 16.48 -20.76
C GLY A 71 -20.60 15.34 -19.74
N SER A 72 -20.67 14.09 -20.20
CA SER A 72 -20.80 12.93 -19.28
C SER A 72 -19.53 12.65 -18.48
N VAL A 73 -18.35 12.84 -19.08
CA VAL A 73 -17.06 12.76 -18.37
C VAL A 73 -16.96 13.86 -17.31
N ALA A 74 -17.29 15.11 -17.65
CA ALA A 74 -17.28 16.22 -16.69
C ALA A 74 -18.24 15.98 -15.51
N GLN A 75 -19.46 15.50 -15.77
CA GLN A 75 -20.42 15.16 -14.71
C GLN A 75 -19.92 14.02 -13.81
N THR A 76 -19.20 13.05 -14.38
CA THR A 76 -18.57 11.95 -13.63
C THR A 76 -17.42 12.47 -12.75
N GLY A 77 -16.58 13.36 -13.30
CA GLY A 77 -15.51 14.04 -12.55
C GLY A 77 -16.05 14.81 -11.34
N ILE A 78 -17.12 15.60 -11.51
CA ILE A 78 -17.76 16.35 -10.42
C ILE A 78 -18.27 15.39 -9.33
N LYS A 79 -18.90 14.28 -9.70
CA LYS A 79 -19.36 13.25 -8.74
C LYS A 79 -18.21 12.53 -8.03
N ALA A 80 -17.02 12.49 -8.62
CA ALA A 80 -15.83 11.88 -8.05
C ALA A 80 -15.06 12.80 -7.08
N ILE A 81 -15.30 14.12 -7.08
CA ILE A 81 -14.57 15.10 -6.23
C ILE A 81 -14.49 14.64 -4.76
N PRO A 82 -15.57 14.22 -4.07
CA PRO A 82 -15.47 13.81 -2.66
C PRO A 82 -14.56 12.61 -2.45
N ALA A 83 -14.56 11.64 -3.37
CA ALA A 83 -13.69 10.46 -3.30
C ALA A 83 -12.23 10.80 -3.60
N VAL A 84 -11.98 11.74 -4.52
CA VAL A 84 -10.62 12.25 -4.81
C VAL A 84 -10.07 13.04 -3.63
N CYS A 85 -10.85 13.96 -3.05
CA CYS A 85 -10.44 14.69 -1.84
C CYS A 85 -10.11 13.75 -0.68
N LEU A 86 -10.91 12.70 -0.48
CA LEU A 86 -10.68 11.66 0.51
C LEU A 86 -9.37 10.89 0.24
N ALA A 87 -9.14 10.44 -0.99
CA ALA A 87 -7.93 9.71 -1.36
C ALA A 87 -6.66 10.57 -1.22
N VAL A 88 -6.71 11.84 -1.65
CA VAL A 88 -5.61 12.80 -1.47
C VAL A 88 -5.31 13.05 0.01
N MET A 89 -6.34 13.17 0.85
CA MET A 89 -6.14 13.39 2.28
C MET A 89 -5.52 12.17 2.99
N LEU A 90 -5.96 10.95 2.65
CA LEU A 90 -5.34 9.72 3.17
C LEU A 90 -3.87 9.61 2.71
N ASN A 91 -3.60 9.83 1.42
CA ASN A 91 -2.23 9.84 0.90
C ASN A 91 -1.33 10.91 1.55
N LEU A 92 -1.88 12.05 2.00
CA LEU A 92 -1.10 13.07 2.73
C LEU A 92 -0.70 12.59 4.13
N LEU A 93 -1.58 11.86 4.82
CA LEU A 93 -1.31 11.27 6.15
C LEU A 93 -0.32 10.10 6.05
N ASP A 94 -0.48 9.25 5.02
CA ASP A 94 0.44 8.17 4.69
C ASP A 94 1.82 8.72 4.31
N ALA A 95 1.89 9.82 3.53
CA ALA A 95 3.15 10.45 3.13
C ALA A 95 4.00 10.89 4.33
N MET A 96 3.38 11.52 5.33
CA MET A 96 4.08 11.93 6.56
C MET A 96 4.60 10.70 7.31
N SER A 97 3.72 9.73 7.57
CA SER A 97 4.04 8.55 8.37
C SER A 97 5.10 7.67 7.70
N TYR A 98 4.91 7.35 6.43
CA TYR A 98 5.79 6.46 5.69
C TYR A 98 7.07 7.17 5.22
N GLY A 99 7.02 8.48 4.98
CA GLY A 99 8.20 9.28 4.63
C GLY A 99 9.21 9.40 5.79
N ILE A 100 8.73 9.37 7.04
CA ILE A 100 9.58 9.20 8.23
C ILE A 100 10.11 7.76 8.30
N ILE A 101 9.23 6.77 8.11
CA ILE A 101 9.57 5.35 8.31
C ILE A 101 10.47 4.78 7.21
N VAL A 102 10.46 5.29 5.97
CA VAL A 102 11.19 4.66 4.84
C VAL A 102 12.72 4.58 5.05
N PHE A 103 13.27 5.45 5.89
CA PHE A 103 14.65 5.42 6.34
C PHE A 103 14.72 5.04 7.83
N PRO A 104 15.50 4.02 8.23
CA PRO A 104 15.62 3.64 9.63
C PRO A 104 16.33 4.71 10.47
N ALA A 105 15.64 5.28 11.46
CA ALA A 105 16.17 6.27 12.42
C ALA A 105 17.37 5.76 13.25
N SER A 106 17.54 4.44 13.33
CA SER A 106 18.71 3.80 13.93
C SER A 106 20.00 3.99 13.12
N SER A 107 19.91 4.31 11.82
CA SER A 107 21.07 4.37 10.91
C SER A 107 21.76 5.74 10.88
N THR A 108 22.88 5.86 11.59
CA THR A 108 23.76 7.06 11.60
C THR A 108 24.36 7.41 10.23
N TYR A 109 24.14 6.58 9.21
CA TYR A 109 24.69 6.72 7.85
C TYR A 109 23.71 7.37 6.87
N VAL A 110 22.50 7.70 7.32
CA VAL A 110 21.49 8.38 6.51
C VAL A 110 21.46 9.87 6.91
N PRO A 111 21.47 10.82 5.95
CA PRO A 111 21.47 12.26 6.25
C PRO A 111 20.20 12.72 7.00
N ASP A 112 20.30 13.77 7.80
CA ASP A 112 19.14 14.41 8.48
C ASP A 112 18.04 14.84 7.48
N SER A 113 18.44 15.17 6.25
CA SER A 113 17.55 15.52 5.13
C SER A 113 16.76 14.34 4.55
N ALA A 114 16.99 13.11 5.01
CA ALA A 114 16.38 11.90 4.46
C ALA A 114 14.88 11.79 4.77
N VAL A 115 14.40 12.25 5.93
CA VAL A 115 12.95 12.25 6.26
C VAL A 115 12.16 13.08 5.25
N GLN A 116 12.60 14.32 4.99
CA GLN A 116 11.99 15.19 3.97
C GLN A 116 12.11 14.57 2.56
N SER A 117 13.19 13.85 2.30
CA SER A 117 13.40 13.14 1.04
C SER A 117 12.44 11.95 0.88
N GLY A 118 12.18 11.20 1.95
CA GLY A 118 11.22 10.08 1.98
C GLY A 118 9.79 10.54 1.75
N ILE A 119 9.38 11.64 2.38
CA ILE A 119 8.08 12.29 2.11
C ILE A 119 7.99 12.70 0.63
N SER A 120 9.06 13.27 0.07
CA SER A 120 9.13 13.67 -1.35
C SER A 120 9.05 12.47 -2.30
N MET A 121 9.71 11.34 -1.98
CA MET A 121 9.59 10.08 -2.73
C MET A 121 8.18 9.51 -2.71
N PHE A 122 7.50 9.54 -1.55
CA PHE A 122 6.12 9.07 -1.44
C PHE A 122 5.21 9.89 -2.37
N PHE A 123 5.30 11.22 -2.34
CA PHE A 123 4.48 12.05 -3.22
C PHE A 123 4.83 11.85 -4.71
N ALA A 124 6.12 11.79 -5.07
CA ALA A 124 6.54 11.57 -6.45
C ALA A 124 6.04 10.22 -7.00
N SER A 125 6.23 9.13 -6.24
CA SER A 125 5.76 7.78 -6.63
C SER A 125 4.23 7.68 -6.67
N THR A 126 3.54 8.34 -5.74
CA THR A 126 2.07 8.44 -5.72
C THR A 126 1.53 9.18 -6.95
N ILE A 127 2.13 10.31 -7.34
CA ILE A 127 1.73 11.06 -8.54
C ILE A 127 1.99 10.23 -9.80
N ILE A 128 3.16 9.61 -9.93
CA ILE A 128 3.52 8.80 -11.10
C ILE A 128 2.61 7.58 -11.22
N SER A 129 2.36 6.84 -10.13
CA SER A 129 1.45 5.68 -10.13
C SER A 129 0.00 6.07 -10.43
N GLN A 130 -0.50 7.16 -9.85
CA GLN A 130 -1.86 7.65 -10.14
C GLN A 130 -2.00 8.09 -11.60
N LEU A 131 -0.98 8.74 -12.19
CA LEU A 131 -0.97 9.08 -13.61
C LEU A 131 -1.00 7.80 -14.48
N ILE A 132 -0.19 6.79 -14.18
CA ILE A 132 -0.20 5.50 -14.89
C ILE A 132 -1.58 4.83 -14.80
N PHE A 133 -2.19 4.76 -13.61
CA PHE A 133 -3.51 4.17 -13.41
C PHE A 133 -4.61 4.93 -14.16
N THR A 134 -4.56 6.26 -14.15
CA THR A 134 -5.53 7.13 -14.83
C THR A 134 -5.38 7.04 -16.36
N CYS A 135 -4.14 6.96 -16.86
CA CYS A 135 -3.81 6.70 -18.26
C CYS A 135 -3.97 5.22 -18.64
N GLY A 136 -5.02 4.54 -18.15
CA GLY A 136 -5.39 3.19 -18.59
C GLY A 136 -4.46 2.06 -18.15
N GLY A 137 -3.48 2.32 -17.27
CA GLY A 137 -2.64 1.29 -16.66
C GLY A 137 -3.35 0.42 -15.60
N SER A 138 -4.57 0.79 -15.20
CA SER A 138 -5.40 0.02 -14.27
C SER A 138 -6.71 -0.44 -14.91
N ALA A 139 -7.12 -1.67 -14.58
CA ALA A 139 -8.44 -2.21 -14.93
C ALA A 139 -9.55 -1.81 -13.93
N PHE A 140 -9.19 -1.23 -12.77
CA PHE A 140 -10.13 -0.88 -11.71
C PHE A 140 -10.65 0.55 -11.85
N LYS A 141 -11.97 0.72 -11.73
CA LYS A 141 -12.68 2.00 -11.91
C LYS A 141 -12.40 3.07 -10.83
N GLY A 142 -11.60 2.75 -9.81
CA GLY A 142 -11.28 3.61 -8.67
C GLY A 142 -9.93 3.27 -8.07
N ALA A 143 -8.94 2.97 -8.91
CA ALA A 143 -7.57 2.70 -8.45
C ALA A 143 -6.93 3.96 -7.86
N VAL A 144 -6.36 3.82 -6.66
CA VAL A 144 -5.59 4.84 -5.96
C VAL A 144 -4.12 4.41 -5.94
N GLY A 145 -3.22 5.27 -6.40
CA GLY A 145 -1.79 5.12 -6.17
C GLY A 145 -1.44 5.45 -4.73
N SER A 146 -0.73 4.56 -4.05
CA SER A 146 -0.11 4.78 -2.73
C SER A 146 1.00 3.73 -2.53
N MET A 147 1.83 3.91 -1.50
CA MET A 147 2.86 2.94 -1.11
C MET A 147 2.27 1.91 -0.12
N MET A 148 2.67 0.64 -0.26
CA MET A 148 2.29 -0.42 0.68
C MET A 148 3.22 -0.41 1.90
N ILE A 149 2.65 -0.30 3.11
CA ILE A 149 3.41 -0.27 4.37
C ILE A 149 4.14 -1.60 4.63
N GLU A 150 3.60 -2.71 4.09
CA GLU A 150 4.17 -4.06 4.15
C GLU A 150 5.59 -4.15 3.55
N VAL A 151 6.00 -3.18 2.74
CA VAL A 151 7.34 -3.12 2.14
C VAL A 151 8.38 -2.53 3.11
N MET A 152 7.97 -1.75 4.12
CA MET A 152 8.89 -1.02 5.01
C MET A 152 9.89 -1.91 5.78
N PRO A 153 9.50 -3.07 6.35
CA PRO A 153 10.47 -3.93 7.04
C PRO A 153 11.58 -4.44 6.11
N PHE A 154 11.24 -4.71 4.85
CA PHE A 154 12.21 -5.18 3.85
C PHE A 154 13.20 -4.07 3.45
N LEU A 155 12.74 -2.81 3.37
CA LEU A 155 13.63 -1.65 3.15
C LEU A 155 14.57 -1.43 4.33
N HIS A 156 14.08 -1.53 5.57
CA HIS A 156 14.91 -1.45 6.78
C HIS A 156 15.99 -2.53 6.81
N ILE A 157 15.63 -3.80 6.60
CA ILE A 157 16.58 -4.93 6.56
C ILE A 157 17.61 -4.73 5.44
N MET A 158 17.20 -4.23 4.27
CA MET A 158 18.11 -3.92 3.17
C MET A 158 19.09 -2.82 3.54
N CYS A 159 18.62 -1.72 4.14
CA CYS A 159 19.45 -0.63 4.63
C CYS A 159 20.47 -1.10 5.68
N GLU A 160 20.02 -1.81 6.72
CA GLU A 160 20.91 -2.38 7.73
C GLU A 160 21.96 -3.32 7.14
N THR A 161 21.59 -4.12 6.16
CA THR A 161 22.52 -5.09 5.52
C THR A 161 23.59 -4.37 4.71
N ILE A 162 23.22 -3.33 3.94
CA ILE A 162 24.16 -2.50 3.18
C ILE A 162 25.10 -1.74 4.13
N VAL A 163 24.58 -1.17 5.22
CA VAL A 163 25.37 -0.49 6.25
C VAL A 163 26.39 -1.42 6.91
N LYS A 164 26.01 -2.68 7.21
CA LYS A 164 26.91 -3.68 7.80
C LYS A 164 28.01 -4.11 6.83
N GLU A 165 27.64 -4.38 5.57
CA GLU A 165 28.57 -4.79 4.50
C GLU A 165 29.57 -3.68 4.12
N MET A 166 29.10 -2.42 4.07
CA MET A 166 29.92 -1.25 3.72
C MET A 166 30.52 -0.55 4.94
N SER A 167 30.64 -1.24 6.07
CA SER A 167 31.21 -0.67 7.30
C SER A 167 32.62 -0.11 7.08
N GLY A 168 32.78 1.20 7.30
CA GLY A 168 34.03 1.94 7.03
C GLY A 168 34.07 2.67 5.68
N SER A 169 33.06 2.56 4.82
CA SER A 169 32.86 3.43 3.64
C SER A 169 32.31 4.80 4.06
N SER A 170 32.29 5.77 3.15
CA SER A 170 31.71 7.08 3.47
C SER A 170 30.17 7.01 3.56
N THR A 171 29.59 7.89 4.37
CA THR A 171 28.13 8.10 4.49
C THR A 171 27.46 8.31 3.13
N HIS A 172 28.15 8.99 2.21
CA HIS A 172 27.69 9.25 0.85
C HIS A 172 27.56 7.96 0.03
N ASP A 173 28.60 7.12 0.00
CA ASP A 173 28.64 5.88 -0.79
C ASP A 173 27.60 4.86 -0.27
N ILE A 174 27.42 4.82 1.05
CA ILE A 174 26.40 4.01 1.72
C ILE A 174 25.00 4.49 1.32
N THR A 175 24.72 5.79 1.44
CA THR A 175 23.42 6.38 1.06
C THR A 175 23.11 6.13 -0.42
N ALA A 176 24.07 6.35 -1.32
CA ALA A 176 23.90 6.10 -2.75
C ALA A 176 23.62 4.61 -3.04
N THR A 177 24.31 3.70 -2.34
CA THR A 177 24.10 2.25 -2.50
C THR A 177 22.73 1.81 -1.97
N ILE A 178 22.24 2.35 -0.84
CA ILE A 178 20.88 2.12 -0.33
C ILE A 178 19.84 2.58 -1.36
N MET A 179 19.97 3.82 -1.85
CA MET A 179 19.06 4.43 -2.81
C MET A 179 18.97 3.65 -4.13
N THR A 180 20.11 3.26 -4.68
CA THR A 180 20.14 2.41 -5.88
C THR A 180 19.56 1.02 -5.61
N SER A 181 19.77 0.43 -4.43
CA SER A 181 19.18 -0.86 -4.06
C SER A 181 17.65 -0.79 -3.95
N TYR A 182 17.10 0.28 -3.35
CA TYR A 182 15.65 0.52 -3.29
C TYR A 182 15.06 0.66 -4.71
N ALA A 183 15.71 1.42 -5.60
CA ALA A 183 15.28 1.59 -6.98
C ALA A 183 15.36 0.28 -7.80
N MET A 184 16.43 -0.51 -7.64
CA MET A 184 16.60 -1.79 -8.31
C MET A 184 15.60 -2.84 -7.82
N SER A 185 15.34 -2.89 -6.51
CA SER A 185 14.36 -3.80 -5.91
C SER A 185 12.94 -3.49 -6.40
N THR A 186 12.52 -2.22 -6.36
CA THR A 186 11.19 -1.81 -6.83
C THR A 186 11.00 -2.05 -8.34
N LEU A 187 12.04 -1.80 -9.16
CA LEU A 187 12.02 -2.12 -10.59
C LEU A 187 11.89 -3.64 -10.83
N LEU A 188 12.66 -4.46 -10.10
CA LEU A 188 12.61 -5.93 -10.21
C LEU A 188 11.23 -6.47 -9.80
N THR A 189 10.66 -6.00 -8.69
CA THR A 189 9.30 -6.34 -8.27
C THR A 189 8.26 -5.96 -9.32
N GLY A 190 8.39 -4.78 -9.93
CA GLY A 190 7.52 -4.34 -11.03
C GLY A 190 7.61 -5.25 -12.26
N ILE A 191 8.82 -5.66 -12.66
CA ILE A 191 9.05 -6.61 -13.76
C ILE A 191 8.45 -7.98 -13.44
N VAL A 192 8.65 -8.50 -12.21
CA VAL A 192 8.09 -9.79 -11.78
C VAL A 192 6.56 -9.76 -11.79
N PHE A 193 5.92 -8.71 -11.27
CA PHE A 193 4.46 -8.57 -11.34
C PHE A 193 3.94 -8.39 -12.78
N LEU A 194 4.66 -7.68 -13.65
CA LEU A 194 4.32 -7.59 -15.07
C LEU A 194 4.37 -8.97 -15.75
N ILE A 195 5.43 -9.76 -15.50
CA ILE A 195 5.58 -11.14 -15.99
C ILE A 195 4.42 -12.01 -15.49
N LEU A 196 4.13 -12.01 -14.19
CA LEU A 196 3.03 -12.78 -13.60
C LEU A 196 1.67 -12.39 -14.18
N GLY A 197 1.45 -11.09 -14.46
CA GLY A 197 0.26 -10.57 -15.13
C GLY A 197 0.13 -11.07 -16.57
N ILE A 198 1.20 -11.00 -17.37
CA ILE A 198 1.23 -11.45 -18.78
C ILE A 198 0.92 -12.95 -18.87
N PHE A 199 1.57 -13.78 -18.05
CA PHE A 199 1.34 -15.23 -18.05
C PHE A 199 0.06 -15.64 -17.30
N LYS A 200 -0.70 -14.69 -16.72
CA LYS A 200 -1.90 -14.92 -15.89
C LYS A 200 -1.67 -15.86 -14.71
N LEU A 201 -0.46 -15.84 -14.16
CA LEU A 201 0.01 -16.71 -13.09
C LEU A 201 -0.47 -16.29 -11.70
N GLY A 202 -1.49 -15.43 -11.59
CA GLY A 202 -2.11 -15.05 -10.31
C GLY A 202 -2.67 -16.22 -9.51
N SER A 203 -2.98 -17.35 -10.17
CA SER A 203 -3.33 -18.61 -9.48
C SER A 203 -2.18 -19.15 -8.60
N LEU A 204 -0.91 -18.86 -8.93
CA LEU A 204 0.23 -19.28 -8.10
C LEU A 204 0.17 -18.71 -6.68
N ILE A 205 -0.43 -17.54 -6.50
CA ILE A 205 -0.59 -16.91 -5.19
C ILE A 205 -1.46 -17.78 -4.27
N GLN A 206 -2.37 -18.59 -4.83
CA GLN A 206 -3.23 -19.51 -4.07
C GLN A 206 -2.48 -20.74 -3.52
N PHE A 207 -1.27 -21.05 -4.01
CA PHE A 207 -0.44 -22.12 -3.44
C PHE A 207 0.31 -21.70 -2.17
N PHE A 208 0.38 -20.40 -1.85
CA PHE A 208 0.99 -19.96 -0.60
C PHE A 208 0.13 -20.42 0.60
N PRO A 209 0.69 -21.25 1.52
CA PRO A 209 -0.05 -21.69 2.69
C PRO A 209 -0.51 -20.50 3.53
N ARG A 210 -1.79 -20.48 3.92
CA ARG A 210 -2.40 -19.40 4.72
C ARG A 210 -1.59 -19.05 5.97
N HIS A 211 -0.93 -20.04 6.59
CA HIS A 211 -0.07 -19.84 7.76
C HIS A 211 1.15 -18.94 7.48
N ILE A 212 1.74 -19.00 6.29
CA ILE A 212 2.87 -18.13 5.91
C ILE A 212 2.40 -16.68 5.75
N LEU A 213 1.23 -16.48 5.12
CA LEU A 213 0.63 -15.15 4.97
C LEU A 213 0.27 -14.53 6.32
N ILE A 214 -0.36 -15.31 7.23
CA ILE A 214 -0.67 -14.85 8.59
C ILE A 214 0.61 -14.53 9.37
N GLY A 215 1.65 -15.37 9.27
CA GLY A 215 2.94 -15.13 9.93
C GLY A 215 3.64 -13.85 9.44
N CYS A 216 3.65 -13.64 8.12
CA CYS A 216 4.23 -12.44 7.51
C CYS A 216 3.48 -11.15 7.96
N ILE A 217 2.15 -11.14 7.86
CA ILE A 217 1.32 -10.00 8.30
C ILE A 217 1.48 -9.75 9.81
N GLY A 218 1.58 -10.81 10.63
CA GLY A 218 1.86 -10.69 12.05
C GLY A 218 3.24 -10.09 12.35
N GLY A 219 4.27 -10.48 11.61
CA GLY A 219 5.62 -9.91 11.70
C GLY A 219 5.66 -8.42 11.32
N ILE A 220 5.01 -8.05 10.21
CA ILE A 220 4.84 -6.66 9.79
C ILE A 220 4.10 -5.86 10.88
N GLY A 221 3.04 -6.42 11.47
CA GLY A 221 2.30 -5.78 12.56
C GLY A 221 3.14 -5.52 13.80
N LEU A 222 4.00 -6.46 14.20
CA LEU A 222 4.94 -6.27 15.32
C LEU A 222 6.01 -5.23 15.01
N PHE A 223 6.57 -5.24 13.80
CA PHE A 223 7.50 -4.20 13.34
C PHE A 223 6.86 -2.82 13.44
N LEU A 224 5.63 -2.64 12.93
CA LEU A 224 4.93 -1.35 12.98
C LEU A 224 4.59 -0.89 14.40
N ILE A 225 4.41 -1.81 15.37
CA ILE A 225 4.27 -1.44 16.77
C ILE A 225 5.59 -0.88 17.32
N PHE A 226 6.72 -1.53 17.08
CA PHE A 226 8.01 -1.05 17.59
C PHE A 226 8.45 0.24 16.89
N THR A 227 8.38 0.31 15.55
CA THR A 227 8.67 1.53 14.80
C THR A 227 7.70 2.66 15.17
N GLY A 228 6.43 2.35 15.46
CA GLY A 228 5.47 3.34 15.96
C GLY A 228 5.85 3.93 17.32
N ILE A 229 6.36 3.10 18.24
CA ILE A 229 6.89 3.56 19.54
C ILE A 229 8.17 4.39 19.34
N GLU A 230 9.12 3.91 18.52
CA GLU A 230 10.37 4.62 18.20
C GLU A 230 10.10 6.00 17.60
N VAL A 231 9.25 6.09 16.57
CA VAL A 231 8.89 7.37 15.90
C VAL A 231 8.09 8.31 16.80
N THR A 232 7.29 7.82 17.73
CA THR A 232 6.49 8.68 18.63
C THR A 232 7.22 9.08 19.91
N SER A 233 8.23 8.33 20.36
CA SER A 233 8.99 8.63 21.57
C SER A 233 10.41 9.17 21.32
N ASP A 234 10.90 9.11 20.07
CA ASP A 234 12.28 9.38 19.67
C ASP A 234 13.33 8.52 20.41
N ILE A 235 12.90 7.37 20.95
CA ILE A 235 13.77 6.40 21.63
C ILE A 235 14.10 5.26 20.67
N LYS A 236 15.37 5.17 20.29
CA LYS A 236 15.90 4.10 19.42
C LYS A 236 15.58 2.71 19.97
N GLN A 237 15.15 1.81 19.08
CA GLN A 237 14.78 0.44 19.43
C GLN A 237 16.01 -0.37 19.90
N GLU A 238 16.02 -0.79 21.17
CA GLU A 238 17.03 -1.71 21.72
C GLU A 238 16.35 -2.89 22.46
N PHE A 239 16.82 -4.11 22.24
CA PHE A 239 16.33 -5.31 22.95
C PHE A 239 16.96 -5.45 24.37
N THR A 240 16.91 -4.38 25.14
CA THR A 240 17.54 -4.24 26.46
C THR A 240 16.50 -3.89 27.52
N LEU A 241 16.65 -4.39 28.75
CA LEU A 241 15.73 -4.08 29.86
C LEU A 241 15.69 -2.56 30.16
N SER A 242 16.80 -1.85 29.94
CA SER A 242 16.90 -0.39 30.00
C SER A 242 15.99 0.34 28.99
N TYR A 243 15.79 -0.20 27.79
CA TYR A 243 14.85 0.36 26.80
C TYR A 243 13.42 0.26 27.28
N LEU A 244 13.04 -0.89 27.87
CA LEU A 244 11.72 -1.08 28.46
C LEU A 244 11.45 -0.04 29.56
N TYR A 245 12.43 0.28 30.41
CA TYR A 245 12.28 1.33 31.41
C TYR A 245 12.10 2.72 30.76
N ARG A 246 12.91 3.07 29.75
CA ARG A 246 12.83 4.36 29.05
C ARG A 246 11.47 4.58 28.35
N ILE A 247 10.93 3.58 27.66
CA ILE A 247 9.62 3.75 26.99
C ILE A 247 8.45 3.87 27.99
N PHE A 248 8.59 3.34 29.21
CA PHE A 248 7.60 3.51 30.28
C PHE A 248 7.85 4.74 31.16
N GLU A 249 8.88 5.54 30.88
CA GLU A 249 9.08 6.84 31.52
C GLU A 249 7.98 7.82 31.09
N LEU A 250 7.56 8.71 31.99
CA LEU A 250 6.40 9.60 31.77
C LEU A 250 6.56 10.50 30.53
N SER A 251 7.81 10.89 30.21
CA SER A 251 8.20 11.65 29.03
C SER A 251 7.89 10.94 27.71
N ALA A 252 8.17 9.63 27.63
CA ALA A 252 7.89 8.80 26.45
C ALA A 252 6.43 8.31 26.44
N PHE A 253 5.93 7.85 27.59
CA PHE A 253 4.61 7.27 27.73
C PHE A 253 3.48 8.26 27.37
N LYS A 254 3.65 9.56 27.65
CA LYS A 254 2.67 10.58 27.22
C LYS A 254 2.53 10.65 25.69
N LEU A 255 3.60 10.40 24.94
CA LEU A 255 3.64 10.54 23.48
C LEU A 255 3.11 9.26 22.80
N TRP A 256 3.75 8.11 23.01
CA TRP A 256 3.30 6.86 22.37
C TRP A 256 1.96 6.37 22.96
N GLY A 257 1.70 6.62 24.25
CA GLY A 257 0.46 6.24 24.91
C GLY A 257 -0.75 7.03 24.42
N THR A 258 -0.60 8.32 24.07
CA THR A 258 -1.70 9.08 23.44
C THR A 258 -1.94 8.65 22.00
N SER A 259 -0.88 8.35 21.24
CA SER A 259 -1.01 7.72 19.91
C SER A 259 -1.76 6.39 19.98
N LEU A 260 -1.40 5.50 20.92
CA LEU A 260 -2.11 4.24 21.16
C LEU A 260 -3.57 4.48 21.56
N ALA A 261 -3.85 5.45 22.43
CA ALA A 261 -5.22 5.77 22.85
C ALA A 261 -6.09 6.24 21.66
N ILE A 262 -5.54 7.07 20.76
CA ILE A 262 -6.21 7.51 19.53
C ILE A 262 -6.46 6.31 18.59
N ALA A 263 -5.48 5.42 18.43
CA ALA A 263 -5.64 4.21 17.61
C ALA A 263 -6.70 3.24 18.16
N LEU A 264 -6.73 3.04 19.48
CA LEU A 264 -7.76 2.22 20.16
C LEU A 264 -9.14 2.87 20.10
N LEU A 265 -9.22 4.20 20.21
CA LEU A 265 -10.46 4.95 20.04
C LEU A 265 -11.02 4.76 18.63
N LEU A 266 -10.19 4.92 17.59
CA LEU A 266 -10.58 4.64 16.20
C LEU A 266 -11.08 3.20 16.02
N LYS A 267 -10.34 2.22 16.55
CA LYS A 267 -10.71 0.80 16.51
C LYS A 267 -12.08 0.54 17.16
N THR A 268 -12.33 1.16 18.31
CA THR A 268 -13.59 1.02 19.05
C THR A 268 -14.75 1.70 18.33
N ILE A 269 -14.56 2.90 17.77
CA ILE A 269 -15.59 3.58 16.99
C ILE A 269 -15.93 2.78 15.72
N GLN A 270 -14.93 2.22 15.01
CA GLN A 270 -15.15 1.34 13.85
C GLN A 270 -15.98 0.10 14.17
N GLN A 271 -15.85 -0.48 15.38
CA GLN A 271 -16.66 -1.62 15.79
C GLN A 271 -18.15 -1.28 15.99
N HIS A 272 -18.47 -0.02 16.30
CA HIS A 272 -19.83 0.43 16.60
C HIS A 272 -20.48 1.21 15.44
N VAL A 273 -19.68 1.80 14.55
CA VAL A 273 -20.15 2.72 13.49
C VAL A 273 -19.67 2.26 12.12
N ASN A 274 -20.60 1.70 11.33
CA ASN A 274 -20.35 1.30 9.94
C ASN A 274 -20.60 2.49 9.00
N TYR A 275 -19.67 3.46 8.96
CA TYR A 275 -19.78 4.63 8.06
C TYR A 275 -18.53 4.80 7.17
N ASN A 276 -18.75 4.92 5.86
CA ASN A 276 -17.67 4.84 4.86
C ASN A 276 -16.71 6.04 4.85
N LEU A 277 -17.05 7.14 5.53
CA LEU A 277 -16.17 8.32 5.71
C LEU A 277 -15.59 8.42 7.13
N LEU A 278 -15.83 7.43 8.00
CA LEU A 278 -15.39 7.43 9.40
C LEU A 278 -13.89 7.65 9.54
N ILE A 279 -13.08 6.85 8.82
CA ILE A 279 -11.61 6.91 8.88
C ILE A 279 -11.09 8.30 8.46
N PRO A 280 -11.47 8.86 7.29
CA PRO A 280 -11.09 10.23 6.94
C PRO A 280 -11.54 11.26 7.98
N ILE A 281 -12.83 11.29 8.35
CA ILE A 281 -13.36 12.29 9.29
C ILE A 281 -12.62 12.23 10.62
N PHE A 282 -12.33 11.03 11.12
CA PHE A 282 -11.55 10.83 12.34
C PHE A 282 -10.16 11.47 12.22
N TYR A 283 -9.41 11.17 11.15
CA TYR A 283 -8.09 11.77 10.93
C TYR A 283 -8.13 13.27 10.69
N THR A 284 -9.20 13.85 10.15
CA THR A 284 -9.39 15.31 10.09
C THR A 284 -9.69 15.90 11.47
N CYS A 285 -10.48 15.20 12.30
CA CYS A 285 -10.84 15.67 13.63
C CYS A 285 -9.67 15.66 14.62
N VAL A 286 -8.75 14.69 14.56
CA VAL A 286 -7.59 14.61 15.46
C VAL A 286 -6.77 15.92 15.53
N PRO A 287 -6.24 16.50 14.43
CA PRO A 287 -5.49 17.75 14.49
C PRO A 287 -6.38 18.94 14.90
N ILE A 288 -7.66 18.97 14.49
CA ILE A 288 -8.59 20.04 14.90
C ILE A 288 -8.76 20.04 16.42
N VAL A 289 -8.98 18.87 17.03
CA VAL A 289 -9.10 18.72 18.49
C VAL A 289 -7.78 19.07 19.18
N PHE A 290 -6.64 18.60 18.67
CA PHE A 290 -5.31 18.92 19.21
C PHE A 290 -5.03 20.43 19.24
N TYR A 291 -5.23 21.14 18.12
CA TYR A 291 -5.01 22.59 18.07
C TYR A 291 -6.05 23.36 18.89
N THR A 292 -7.30 22.87 19.00
CA THR A 292 -8.33 23.50 19.84
C THR A 292 -7.97 23.40 21.33
N ILE A 293 -7.47 22.25 21.79
CA ILE A 293 -7.01 22.05 23.18
C ILE A 293 -5.78 22.92 23.45
N THR A 294 -4.79 22.91 22.55
CA THR A 294 -3.58 23.75 22.62
C THR A 294 -3.91 25.23 22.78
N PHE A 295 -4.82 25.74 21.93
CA PHE A 295 -5.27 27.13 21.97
C PHE A 295 -6.04 27.45 23.26
N ALA A 296 -6.94 26.57 23.70
CA ALA A 296 -7.69 26.75 24.94
C ALA A 296 -6.82 26.73 26.21
N MET A 297 -5.70 25.98 26.19
CA MET A 297 -4.71 25.95 27.27
C MET A 297 -3.66 27.08 27.18
N GLY A 298 -3.64 27.87 26.11
CA GLY A 298 -2.64 28.93 25.89
C GLY A 298 -1.21 28.40 25.71
N LEU A 299 -1.05 27.13 25.32
CA LEU A 299 0.27 26.52 25.10
C LEU A 299 0.89 27.05 23.80
N SER A 300 2.19 27.36 23.84
CA SER A 300 2.91 27.81 22.64
C SER A 300 3.25 26.63 21.73
N ILE A 301 3.25 26.86 20.42
CA ILE A 301 3.63 25.84 19.42
C ILE A 301 5.10 25.43 19.62
N GLU A 302 5.96 26.38 20.00
CA GLU A 302 7.38 26.14 20.28
C GLU A 302 7.59 25.24 21.50
N THR A 303 6.81 25.41 22.58
CA THR A 303 6.87 24.49 23.73
C THR A 303 6.37 23.09 23.38
N LEU A 304 5.38 22.95 22.49
CA LEU A 304 4.92 21.63 22.03
C LEU A 304 5.96 20.93 21.15
N ARG A 305 6.67 21.67 20.28
CA ARG A 305 7.79 21.17 19.50
C ARG A 305 8.96 20.73 20.41
N ALA A 306 9.34 21.58 21.37
CA ALA A 306 10.38 21.25 22.36
C ALA A 306 10.03 20.06 23.27
N GLU A 307 8.75 19.71 23.40
CA GLU A 307 8.26 18.50 24.09
C GLU A 307 8.04 17.30 23.16
N HIS A 308 8.43 17.39 21.88
CA HIS A 308 8.26 16.37 20.83
C HIS A 308 6.79 16.01 20.49
N TRP A 309 5.81 16.87 20.83
CA TRP A 309 4.41 16.70 20.37
C TRP A 309 4.21 17.03 18.90
N LEU A 310 5.12 17.80 18.31
CA LEU A 310 5.12 18.21 16.91
C LEU A 310 6.52 17.99 16.36
N PHE A 311 6.61 17.49 15.12
CA PHE A 311 7.88 17.40 14.42
C PHE A 311 8.55 18.77 14.27
N ASP A 312 9.88 18.78 14.37
CA ASP A 312 10.66 19.96 14.03
C ASP A 312 10.46 20.34 12.57
N LEU A 313 10.33 21.66 12.31
CA LEU A 313 10.47 22.14 10.95
C LEU A 313 11.96 22.02 10.58
N PRO A 314 12.31 21.60 9.34
CA PRO A 314 13.69 21.59 8.90
C PRO A 314 14.27 23.02 9.01
N ASN A 315 15.24 23.19 9.91
CA ASN A 315 15.89 24.48 10.20
C ASN A 315 16.76 25.00 9.04
N SER A 316 16.94 24.19 7.99
CA SER A 316 17.70 24.52 6.79
C SER A 316 16.78 24.96 5.64
N SER A 317 17.06 26.18 5.15
CA SER A 317 16.56 26.80 3.91
C SER A 317 15.99 25.83 2.87
N GLU A 318 14.68 25.90 2.64
CA GLU A 318 13.93 25.38 1.48
C GLU A 318 14.63 24.27 0.69
N MET A 319 14.90 23.11 1.32
CA MET A 319 15.48 21.98 0.58
C MET A 319 14.52 21.58 -0.54
N PRO A 320 14.96 21.60 -1.81
CA PRO A 320 14.05 21.36 -2.93
C PRO A 320 13.42 19.96 -2.88
N TYR A 321 12.21 19.82 -3.43
CA TYR A 321 11.54 18.51 -3.49
C TYR A 321 12.35 17.46 -4.28
N TRP A 322 13.32 17.88 -5.10
CA TRP A 322 14.22 17.01 -5.87
C TRP A 322 15.50 16.60 -5.13
N THR A 323 15.73 17.01 -3.88
CA THR A 323 16.94 16.63 -3.11
C THR A 323 17.12 15.12 -3.02
N TYR A 324 16.05 14.33 -3.04
CA TYR A 324 16.16 12.87 -3.08
C TYR A 324 16.86 12.33 -4.34
N PHE A 325 16.87 13.08 -5.45
CA PHE A 325 17.63 12.73 -6.66
C PHE A 325 19.14 12.92 -6.46
N THR A 326 19.60 13.83 -5.60
CA THR A 326 21.03 14.06 -5.38
C THR A 326 21.69 12.94 -4.57
N TYR A 327 20.92 12.03 -3.97
CA TYR A 327 21.45 10.81 -3.36
C TYR A 327 21.72 9.69 -4.39
N PHE A 328 21.29 9.82 -5.64
CA PHE A 328 21.62 8.84 -6.68
C PHE A 328 22.94 9.20 -7.36
N ASP A 329 24.04 8.59 -6.90
CA ASP A 329 25.33 8.63 -7.59
C ASP A 329 25.77 7.22 -8.02
N PHE A 330 25.48 6.87 -9.27
CA PHE A 330 25.85 5.58 -9.86
C PHE A 330 27.36 5.36 -10.00
N GLY A 331 28.19 6.40 -9.84
CA GLY A 331 29.65 6.31 -9.89
C GLY A 331 30.28 5.74 -8.62
N VAL A 332 29.66 5.96 -7.46
CA VAL A 332 30.16 5.47 -6.15
C VAL A 332 29.44 4.22 -5.64
N VAL A 333 28.33 3.82 -6.26
CA VAL A 333 27.54 2.66 -5.85
C VAL A 333 28.37 1.38 -5.82
N ASN A 334 28.34 0.69 -4.68
CA ASN A 334 28.95 -0.63 -4.56
C ASN A 334 28.06 -1.70 -5.20
N TRP A 335 28.21 -1.89 -6.52
CA TRP A 335 27.45 -2.86 -7.31
C TRP A 335 27.53 -4.31 -6.79
N ARG A 336 28.57 -4.68 -6.04
CA ARG A 336 28.63 -6.02 -5.39
C ARG A 336 27.60 -6.13 -4.27
N ALA A 337 27.48 -5.11 -3.42
CA ALA A 337 26.46 -5.07 -2.36
C ALA A 337 25.04 -5.08 -2.97
N VAL A 338 24.80 -4.29 -4.03
CA VAL A 338 23.51 -4.27 -4.75
C VAL A 338 23.17 -5.65 -5.34
N ALA A 339 24.11 -6.27 -6.05
CA ALA A 339 23.87 -7.54 -6.74
C ALA A 339 23.71 -8.73 -5.78
N CYS A 340 24.53 -8.80 -4.72
CA CYS A 340 24.51 -9.86 -3.70
C CYS A 340 23.20 -9.89 -2.88
N LYS A 341 22.46 -8.76 -2.84
CA LYS A 341 21.24 -8.61 -2.02
C LYS A 341 19.95 -8.36 -2.80
N SER A 342 20.03 -7.97 -4.08
CA SER A 342 18.86 -7.94 -4.99
C SER A 342 18.43 -9.35 -5.44
N ILE A 343 19.37 -10.29 -5.42
CA ILE A 343 19.16 -11.72 -5.64
C ILE A 343 19.66 -12.40 -4.37
N SER A 344 18.82 -13.14 -3.65
CA SER A 344 19.23 -13.79 -2.39
C SER A 344 20.38 -14.77 -2.62
N CYS A 345 21.62 -14.34 -2.34
CA CYS A 345 22.80 -15.19 -2.34
C CYS A 345 23.03 -15.93 -1.02
N ASP A 346 22.16 -15.73 -0.01
CA ASP A 346 22.20 -16.39 1.29
C ASP A 346 21.13 -17.51 1.38
N PHE A 347 21.24 -18.51 0.50
CA PHE A 347 20.53 -19.81 0.57
C PHE A 347 21.43 -20.94 0.09
#